data_AF-A0A067DUG7-F1
#
_entry.id   AF-A0A067DUG7-F1
#
_cell.length_a   1.000
_cell.length_b   1.000
_cell.length_c   1.000
_cell.angle_alpha   90.00
_cell.angle_beta   90.00
_cell.angle_gamma   90.00
#
_symmetry.space_group_name_H-M   'P 1'
#
loop_
_entity.id
_entity.type
_entity.pdbx_description
1 polymer ?
#
loop_
_entity_poly.entity_id
_entity_poly.type
_entity_poly.pdbx_seq_one_letter_code
_entity_poly.pdbx_strand_id
1 'polypeptide(L)'
;MRVTLRILPQVKKGVCGNGSGITGTNRDLRIREDIPKYLLNLDENSAYYDPKIRSMREDLNPDDNPNEKFYAGYNRYRMGGQALEWKQVNIHAWKASGRGQDIHPEAALTQAELHYRWEKDIEEKKRLCKKEKIMEKYGNAASED
;
A
#
# COMPACT_ATOMS: atom_id res chain seq x y z
N MET A 1 31.98 38.04 57.68
CA MET A 1 30.56 37.58 57.63
C MET A 1 30.48 36.45 56.60
N ARG A 2 29.82 35.34 56.96
CA ARG A 2 29.94 34.02 56.30
C ARG A 2 29.31 33.98 54.90
N VAL A 3 30.06 33.49 53.92
CA VAL A 3 29.58 33.17 52.56
C VAL A 3 28.89 31.81 52.61
N THR A 4 27.59 31.76 52.32
CA THR A 4 26.83 30.49 52.24
C THR A 4 26.92 29.91 50.83
N LEU A 5 27.73 28.87 50.65
CA LEU A 5 27.72 28.02 49.46
C LEU A 5 26.45 27.16 49.45
N ARG A 6 25.58 27.38 48.46
CA ARG A 6 24.36 26.59 48.26
C ARG A 6 24.74 25.31 47.49
N ILE A 7 24.83 24.20 48.20
CA ILE A 7 25.15 22.88 47.66
C ILE A 7 23.96 22.40 46.79
N LEU A 8 24.22 22.12 45.51
CA LEU A 8 23.24 21.49 44.62
C LEU A 8 23.02 20.01 45.02
N PRO A 9 21.78 19.49 45.03
CA PRO A 9 21.55 18.09 45.35
C PRO A 9 22.06 17.20 44.22
N GLN A 10 22.76 16.11 44.59
CA GLN A 10 23.21 15.10 43.65
C GLN A 10 22.03 14.39 42.97
N VAL A 11 22.00 14.38 41.64
CA VAL A 11 21.08 13.55 40.86
C VAL A 11 21.56 12.10 40.93
N LYS A 12 20.89 11.29 41.75
CA LYS A 12 21.09 9.83 41.75
C LYS A 12 20.58 9.27 40.43
N LYS A 13 21.49 8.83 39.56
CA LYS A 13 21.16 8.00 38.40
C LYS A 13 20.68 6.64 38.90
N GLY A 14 19.38 6.40 38.85
CA GLY A 14 18.80 5.08 39.11
C GLY A 14 19.09 4.15 37.94
N VAL A 15 19.78 3.04 38.23
CA VAL A 15 19.94 1.89 37.33
C VAL A 15 18.57 1.25 37.10
N CYS A 16 18.17 1.02 35.84
CA CYS A 16 17.07 0.09 35.55
C CYS A 16 17.63 -1.33 35.53
N GLY A 17 17.08 -2.17 36.41
CA GLY A 17 17.52 -3.54 36.61
C GLY A 17 17.14 -4.45 35.45
N ASN A 18 18.03 -5.41 35.18
CA ASN A 18 17.79 -6.56 34.33
C ASN A 18 16.90 -7.57 35.08
N GLY A 19 15.93 -8.16 34.36
CA GLY A 19 15.33 -9.44 34.75
C GLY A 19 13.84 -9.38 35.12
N SER A 20 13.04 -9.97 34.22
CA SER A 20 11.93 -10.87 34.57
C SER A 20 10.73 -10.27 35.31
N GLY A 21 9.63 -10.07 34.57
CA GLY A 21 8.29 -10.00 35.14
C GLY A 21 7.67 -8.60 35.12
N ILE A 22 6.55 -8.52 34.41
CA ILE A 22 5.62 -7.40 34.26
C ILE A 22 5.34 -6.75 35.63
N THR A 23 6.13 -5.73 35.95
CA THR A 23 5.86 -4.72 36.98
C THR A 23 5.90 -3.40 36.22
N GLY A 24 4.76 -3.10 35.59
CA GLY A 24 4.64 -2.09 34.56
C GLY A 24 4.97 -0.70 35.07
N THR A 25 6.23 -0.30 34.97
CA THR A 25 6.55 1.10 34.76
C THR A 25 5.75 1.54 33.52
N ASN A 26 4.89 2.55 33.66
CA ASN A 26 4.20 3.19 32.54
C ASN A 26 5.27 3.75 31.59
N ARG A 27 5.72 2.92 30.65
CA ARG A 27 6.60 3.32 29.56
C ARG A 27 5.70 3.71 28.40
N ASP A 28 6.00 4.85 27.77
CA ASP A 28 5.28 5.28 26.57
C ASP A 28 5.24 4.14 25.54
N LEU A 29 4.05 3.73 25.12
CA LEU A 29 3.85 2.66 24.14
C LEU A 29 4.15 3.09 22.71
N ARG A 30 4.39 4.38 22.49
CA ARG A 30 4.74 4.91 21.18
C ARG A 30 6.15 4.46 20.80
N ILE A 31 6.24 3.76 19.68
CA ILE A 31 7.49 3.46 18.98
C ILE A 31 8.10 4.80 18.55
N ARG A 32 9.33 5.08 18.96
CA ARG A 32 9.96 6.40 18.74
C ARG A 32 10.58 6.52 17.36
N GLU A 33 10.87 5.37 16.74
CA GLU A 33 11.39 5.20 15.39
C GLU A 33 10.34 5.51 14.31
N ASP A 34 9.07 5.25 14.62
CA ASP A 34 7.96 5.50 13.70
C ASP A 34 7.54 6.98 13.75
N ILE A 35 7.90 7.71 12.71
CA ILE A 35 7.49 9.10 12.52
C ILE A 35 6.01 9.13 12.12
N PRO A 36 5.16 9.95 12.77
CA PRO A 36 3.76 10.06 12.41
C PRO A 36 3.62 10.76 11.06
N LYS A 37 2.60 10.36 10.32
CA LYS A 37 2.35 10.79 8.93
C LYS A 37 2.40 12.30 8.72
N TYR A 38 1.78 13.08 9.60
CA TYR A 38 1.70 14.55 9.50
C TYR A 38 3.01 15.28 9.88
N LEU A 39 4.05 14.57 10.34
CA LEU A 39 5.37 15.16 10.59
C LEU A 39 6.38 14.83 9.48
N LEU A 40 5.97 14.07 8.46
CA LEU A 40 6.85 13.71 7.34
C LEU A 40 7.15 14.92 6.45
N ASN A 41 6.16 15.78 6.20
CA ASN A 41 6.34 17.09 5.58
C ASN A 41 5.61 18.14 6.42
N LEU A 42 6.31 19.23 6.76
CA LEU A 42 5.81 20.32 7.63
C LEU A 42 5.28 21.52 6.83
N ASP A 43 5.34 21.47 5.50
CA ASP A 43 4.78 22.52 4.65
C ASP A 43 3.25 22.57 4.80
N GLU A 44 2.72 23.79 4.86
CA GLU A 44 1.29 24.07 5.05
C GLU A 44 0.46 23.62 3.85
N ASN A 45 1.05 23.62 2.65
CA ASN A 45 0.40 23.19 1.40
C ASN A 45 0.52 21.69 1.12
N SER A 46 1.08 20.92 2.05
CA SER A 46 1.25 19.47 1.90
C SER A 46 -0.09 18.72 2.02
N ALA A 47 -0.06 17.39 1.83
CA ALA A 47 -1.26 16.56 1.86
C ALA A 47 -2.00 16.63 3.21
N TYR A 48 -3.32 16.81 3.15
CA TYR A 48 -4.17 16.92 4.34
C TYR A 48 -4.23 15.63 5.17
N TYR A 49 -4.02 15.76 6.48
CA TYR A 49 -4.19 14.70 7.48
C TYR A 49 -5.50 14.85 8.25
N ASP A 50 -6.36 13.82 8.20
CA ASP A 50 -7.54 13.76 9.05
C ASP A 50 -7.19 13.12 10.40
N PRO A 51 -7.19 13.87 11.52
CA PRO A 51 -6.80 13.36 12.84
C PRO A 51 -7.80 12.37 13.43
N LYS A 52 -9.06 12.35 12.97
CA LYS A 52 -10.10 11.48 13.51
C LYS A 52 -9.95 10.05 13.01
N ILE A 53 -9.81 9.89 11.70
CA ILE A 53 -9.61 8.59 11.05
C ILE A 53 -8.13 8.21 10.89
N ARG A 54 -7.22 9.15 11.21
CA ARG A 54 -5.75 8.99 11.19
C ARG A 54 -5.20 8.61 9.81
N SER A 55 -5.78 9.18 8.75
CA SER A 55 -5.43 8.87 7.36
C SER A 55 -5.10 10.12 6.56
N MET A 56 -4.13 10.00 5.65
CA MET A 56 -3.89 10.97 4.56
C MET A 56 -4.31 10.32 3.25
N ARG A 57 -4.91 11.08 2.33
CA ARG A 57 -5.30 10.53 1.03
C ARG A 57 -4.15 10.55 0.05
N GLU A 58 -3.63 11.74 -0.21
CA GLU A 58 -2.57 11.99 -1.18
C GLU A 58 -1.17 11.76 -0.62
N ASP A 59 -0.19 11.72 -1.52
CA ASP A 59 1.23 11.71 -1.17
C ASP A 59 1.68 13.11 -0.73
N LEU A 60 2.51 13.18 0.31
CA LEU A 60 3.01 14.45 0.86
C LEU A 60 4.07 15.10 -0.03
N ASN A 61 4.88 14.27 -0.70
CA ASN A 61 6.00 14.72 -1.52
C ASN A 61 5.94 14.03 -2.88
N PRO A 62 5.06 14.44 -3.81
CA PRO A 62 4.89 13.74 -5.08
C PRO A 62 6.18 13.66 -5.91
N ASP A 63 7.04 14.68 -5.83
CA ASP A 63 8.25 14.83 -6.65
C ASP A 63 9.41 13.90 -6.23
N ASP A 64 9.40 13.40 -4.98
CA ASP A 64 10.46 12.53 -4.49
C ASP A 64 10.42 11.13 -5.16
N ASN A 65 11.56 10.45 -5.15
CA ASN A 65 11.72 9.15 -5.79
C ASN A 65 10.86 8.05 -5.10
N PRO A 66 9.96 7.33 -5.80
CA PRO A 66 8.96 6.47 -5.17
C PRO A 66 9.51 5.24 -4.41
N ASN A 67 10.77 4.85 -4.64
CA ASN A 67 11.39 3.70 -3.99
C ASN A 67 12.05 4.04 -2.65
N GLU A 68 12.39 5.31 -2.43
CA GLU A 68 13.05 5.79 -1.21
C GLU A 68 12.04 6.38 -0.21
N LYS A 69 10.79 6.59 -0.65
CA LYS A 69 9.70 7.10 0.18
C LYS A 69 9.28 6.10 1.25
N PHE A 70 9.25 6.57 2.50
CA PHE A 70 8.68 5.82 3.62
C PHE A 70 7.16 5.68 3.52
N TYR A 71 6.47 6.70 2.98
CA TYR A 71 5.02 6.73 2.84
C TYR A 71 4.64 7.40 1.51
N ALA A 72 3.74 6.77 0.75
CA ALA A 72 3.34 7.22 -0.57
C ALA A 72 1.82 7.48 -0.68
N GLY A 73 1.17 7.85 0.44
CA GLY A 73 -0.28 8.11 0.50
C GLY A 73 -1.14 6.86 0.67
N TYR A 74 -2.33 7.00 1.26
CA TYR A 74 -3.24 5.86 1.47
C TYR A 74 -3.90 5.38 0.18
N ASN A 75 -4.13 6.29 -0.78
CA ASN A 75 -4.73 5.94 -2.08
C ASN A 75 -3.90 4.89 -2.84
N ARG A 76 -2.56 4.96 -2.75
CA ARG A 76 -1.67 3.97 -3.37
C ARG A 76 -1.89 2.57 -2.80
N TYR A 77 -1.96 2.44 -1.48
CA TYR A 77 -2.20 1.14 -0.84
C TYR A 77 -3.61 0.61 -1.11
N ARG A 78 -4.62 1.49 -1.17
CA ARG A 78 -6.01 1.09 -1.45
C ARG A 78 -6.19 0.50 -2.85
N MET A 79 -5.45 1.01 -3.83
CA MET A 79 -5.55 0.56 -5.23
C MET A 79 -4.53 -0.51 -5.61
N GLY A 80 -3.71 -0.97 -4.66
CA GLY A 80 -2.62 -1.91 -4.90
C GLY A 80 -2.92 -3.35 -4.48
N GLY A 81 -1.98 -4.24 -4.78
CA GLY A 81 -1.99 -5.64 -4.33
C GLY A 81 -3.22 -6.43 -4.78
N GLN A 82 -3.72 -7.29 -3.90
CA GLN A 82 -4.84 -8.19 -4.17
C GLN A 82 -6.17 -7.46 -4.44
N ALA A 83 -6.31 -6.21 -3.99
CA ALA A 83 -7.50 -5.41 -4.28
C ALA A 83 -7.66 -5.14 -5.79
N LEU A 84 -6.53 -5.03 -6.50
CA LEU A 84 -6.54 -4.84 -7.96
C LEU A 84 -6.98 -6.11 -8.68
N GLU A 85 -6.47 -7.28 -8.29
CA GLU A 85 -6.91 -8.57 -8.83
C GLU A 85 -8.40 -8.80 -8.57
N TRP A 86 -8.86 -8.55 -7.33
CA TRP A 86 -10.28 -8.63 -6.98
C TRP A 86 -11.14 -7.69 -7.83
N LYS A 87 -10.68 -6.46 -8.09
CA LYS A 87 -11.36 -5.51 -8.97
C LYS A 87 -11.49 -6.08 -10.39
N GLN A 88 -10.46 -6.75 -10.92
CA GLN A 88 -10.52 -7.35 -12.25
C GLN A 88 -11.56 -8.49 -12.33
N VAL A 89 -11.64 -9.35 -11.31
CA VAL A 89 -12.65 -10.43 -11.23
C VAL A 89 -14.07 -9.85 -11.21
N ASN A 90 -14.30 -8.76 -10.47
CA ASN A 90 -15.59 -8.07 -10.47
C ASN A 90 -15.95 -7.49 -11.85
N ILE A 91 -14.99 -6.87 -12.53
CA ILE A 91 -15.20 -6.36 -13.89
C ILE A 91 -15.53 -7.51 -14.86
N HIS A 92 -14.86 -8.65 -14.71
CA HIS A 92 -15.17 -9.85 -15.50
C HIS A 92 -16.61 -10.33 -15.27
N ALA A 93 -17.03 -10.45 -14.01
CA ALA A 93 -18.39 -10.85 -13.66
C ALA A 93 -19.46 -9.92 -14.27
N TRP A 94 -19.25 -8.59 -14.21
CA TRP A 94 -20.17 -7.64 -14.85
C TRP A 94 -20.21 -7.77 -16.37
N LYS A 95 -19.06 -8.01 -17.02
CA LYS A 95 -19.01 -8.27 -18.47
C LYS A 95 -19.72 -9.57 -18.83
N ALA A 96 -19.57 -10.62 -18.03
CA ALA A 96 -20.20 -11.91 -18.23
C ALA A 96 -21.73 -11.82 -18.05
N SER A 97 -22.18 -11.10 -17.02
CA SER A 97 -23.60 -10.81 -16.78
C SER A 97 -24.23 -10.06 -17.96
N GLY A 98 -23.54 -9.06 -18.53
CA GLY A 98 -23.99 -8.38 -19.75
C GLY A 98 -24.08 -9.27 -20.99
N ARG A 99 -23.37 -10.41 -21.02
CA ARG A 99 -23.48 -11.45 -22.06
C ARG A 99 -24.55 -12.51 -21.74
N GLY A 100 -25.22 -12.42 -20.59
CA GLY A 100 -26.23 -13.37 -20.12
C GLY A 100 -25.66 -14.56 -19.32
N GLN A 101 -24.40 -14.53 -18.91
CA GLN A 101 -23.82 -15.55 -18.02
C GLN A 101 -24.00 -15.15 -16.56
N ASP A 102 -24.51 -16.06 -15.73
CA ASP A 102 -24.69 -15.81 -14.29
C ASP A 102 -23.42 -16.20 -13.51
N ILE A 103 -22.60 -15.19 -13.22
CA ILE A 103 -21.36 -15.34 -12.44
C ILE A 103 -21.37 -14.28 -11.36
N HIS A 104 -21.35 -14.71 -10.09
CA HIS A 104 -21.36 -13.80 -8.96
C HIS A 104 -20.09 -13.97 -8.11
N PRO A 105 -19.23 -12.95 -8.02
CA PRO A 105 -17.95 -13.05 -7.31
C PRO A 105 -18.15 -13.21 -5.80
N GLU A 106 -19.16 -12.60 -5.19
CA GLU A 106 -19.41 -12.76 -3.74
C GLU A 106 -20.12 -14.08 -3.36
N ALA A 107 -21.13 -14.51 -4.14
CA ALA A 107 -21.87 -15.75 -3.84
C ALA A 107 -21.06 -17.00 -4.20
N ALA A 108 -20.27 -16.97 -5.29
CA ALA A 108 -19.52 -18.11 -5.80
C ALA A 108 -18.09 -17.70 -6.19
N LEU A 109 -17.31 -17.27 -5.19
CA LEU A 109 -15.91 -16.81 -5.31
C LEU A 109 -15.03 -17.72 -6.18
N THR A 110 -14.99 -19.02 -5.87
CA THR A 110 -14.12 -19.98 -6.57
C THR A 110 -14.54 -20.17 -8.03
N GLN A 111 -15.84 -20.19 -8.30
CA GLN A 111 -16.35 -20.31 -9.67
C GLN A 111 -15.99 -19.07 -10.49
N ALA A 112 -16.22 -17.87 -9.94
CA ALA A 112 -15.88 -16.62 -10.60
C ALA A 112 -14.38 -16.51 -10.92
N GLU A 113 -13.52 -16.92 -9.99
CA GLU A 113 -12.07 -16.95 -10.17
C GLU A 113 -11.63 -17.95 -11.25
N LEU A 114 -12.22 -19.16 -11.28
CA LEU A 114 -11.94 -20.15 -12.33
C LEU A 114 -12.37 -19.65 -13.71
N HIS A 115 -13.55 -19.05 -13.81
CA HIS A 115 -14.03 -18.43 -15.05
C HIS A 115 -13.10 -17.30 -15.50
N TYR A 116 -12.63 -16.47 -14.58
CA TYR A 116 -11.71 -15.37 -14.88
C TYR A 116 -10.37 -15.87 -15.44
N ARG A 117 -9.78 -16.89 -14.81
CA ARG A 117 -8.55 -17.53 -15.30
C ARG A 117 -8.74 -18.14 -16.69
N TRP A 118 -9.86 -18.82 -16.91
CA TRP A 118 -10.18 -19.37 -18.22
C TRP A 118 -10.34 -18.25 -19.27
N GLU A 119 -11.01 -17.14 -18.94
CA GLU A 119 -11.13 -16.02 -19.88
C GLU A 119 -9.76 -15.41 -20.22
N LYS A 120 -8.86 -15.26 -19.24
CA LYS A 120 -7.47 -14.81 -19.49
C LYS A 120 -6.76 -15.71 -20.50
N ASP A 121 -6.82 -17.03 -20.32
CA ASP A 121 -6.19 -17.99 -21.22
C ASP A 121 -6.79 -17.93 -22.64
N ILE A 122 -8.11 -17.77 -22.75
CA ILE A 122 -8.79 -17.60 -24.03
C ILE A 122 -8.35 -16.28 -24.70
N GLU A 123 -8.26 -15.20 -23.94
CA GLU A 123 -7.87 -13.88 -24.45
C GLU A 123 -6.43 -13.88 -24.98
N GLU A 124 -5.51 -14.53 -24.26
CA GLU A 124 -4.13 -14.72 -24.69
C GLU A 124 -4.04 -15.51 -26.00
N LYS A 125 -4.74 -16.65 -26.10
CA LYS A 125 -4.81 -17.44 -27.35
C LYS A 125 -5.41 -16.62 -28.50
N LYS A 126 -6.47 -15.85 -28.25
CA LYS A 126 -7.06 -14.94 -29.25
C LYS A 126 -6.07 -13.85 -29.67
N ARG A 127 -5.26 -13.32 -28.76
CA ARG A 127 -4.24 -12.31 -29.04
C ARG A 127 -3.15 -12.88 -29.95
N LEU A 128 -2.66 -14.10 -29.67
CA LEU A 128 -1.67 -14.78 -30.51
C LEU A 128 -2.20 -15.06 -31.92
N CYS A 129 -3.38 -15.66 -32.02
CA CYS A 129 -4.02 -15.93 -33.31
C CYS A 129 -4.26 -14.64 -34.13
N LYS A 130 -4.63 -13.52 -33.46
CA LYS A 130 -4.73 -12.22 -34.13
C LYS A 130 -3.38 -11.73 -34.65
N LYS A 131 -2.31 -11.86 -33.86
CA LYS A 131 -0.95 -11.48 -34.28
C LYS A 131 -0.50 -12.29 -35.50
N GLU A 132 -0.68 -13.61 -35.49
CA GLU A 132 -0.38 -14.50 -36.62
C GLU A 132 -1.13 -14.08 -37.89
N LYS A 133 -2.46 -13.88 -37.79
CA LYS A 133 -3.28 -13.43 -38.92
C LYS A 133 -2.86 -12.06 -39.47
N ILE A 134 -2.35 -11.17 -38.63
CA ILE A 134 -1.84 -9.86 -39.06
C ILE A 134 -0.50 -10.05 -39.77
N MET A 135 0.41 -10.87 -39.22
CA MET A 135 1.71 -11.17 -39.85
C MET A 135 1.55 -11.87 -41.20
N GLU A 136 0.61 -12.81 -41.36
CA GLU A 136 0.33 -13.47 -42.64
C GLU A 136 -0.17 -12.49 -43.71
N LYS A 137 -0.98 -11.51 -43.31
CA LYS A 137 -1.61 -10.56 -44.24
C LYS A 137 -0.69 -9.41 -44.66
N TYR A 138 0.13 -8.93 -43.74
CA TYR A 138 0.90 -7.70 -43.91
C TYR A 138 2.42 -7.92 -43.84
N GLY A 139 2.88 -9.14 -43.56
CA GLY A 139 4.29 -9.44 -43.37
C GLY A 139 4.86 -8.83 -42.09
N ASN A 140 6.14 -9.10 -41.83
CA ASN A 140 6.89 -8.46 -40.76
C ASN A 140 7.78 -7.36 -41.36
N ALA A 141 7.38 -6.10 -41.20
CA ALA A 141 8.16 -4.96 -41.68
C ALA A 141 9.51 -4.77 -40.96
N ALA A 142 9.74 -5.48 -39.85
CA ALA A 142 10.98 -5.42 -39.06
C ALA A 142 11.94 -6.60 -39.33
N SER A 143 11.68 -7.44 -40.34
CA SER A 143 12.60 -8.52 -40.74
C SER A 143 13.34 -8.27 -42.05
N GLU A 144 13.30 -7.04 -42.57
CA GLU A 144 14.22 -6.59 -43.64
C GLU A 144 15.44 -5.92 -42.96
N ASP A 145 16.60 -6.56 -43.15
CA ASP A 145 17.97 -6.28 -42.66
C ASP A 145 18.32 -6.51 -41.16
#